data_AF-Q1GEG3-F1
#
_entry.id   AF-Q1GEG3-F1
#
_cell.length_a   1.000
_cell.length_b   1.000
_cell.length_c   1.000
_cell.angle_alpha   90.00
_cell.angle_beta   90.00
_cell.angle_gamma   90.00
#
_symmetry.space_group_name_H-M   'P 1'
#
loop_
_entity.id
_entity.type
_entity.pdbx_description
1 polymer ?
#
loop_
_entity_poly.entity_id
_entity_poly.type
_entity_poly.pdbx_seq_one_letter_code
_entity_poly.pdbx_strand_id
1 'polypeptide(L)'
;MTAPVISLCRTCQDADPALLPQLAAALREAHPRALLQSVDCMSGCARPQTLSVRQSGKTAYLFGEITAADLPDILRFLRLYEASADGTFTDARPIGELRFKAIARIPAPLPETTAASQTGSAASPEE
;
A
#
# COMPACT_ATOMS: atom_id res chain seq x y z
N MET A 1 -13.52 -2.11 9.51
CA MET A 1 -12.15 -1.79 9.02
C MET A 1 -12.06 -2.17 7.57
N THR A 2 -11.55 -1.30 6.69
CA THR A 2 -11.38 -1.62 5.26
C THR A 2 -10.31 -2.69 5.06
N ALA A 3 -10.38 -3.45 3.97
CA ALA A 3 -9.28 -4.35 3.60
C ALA A 3 -8.01 -3.57 3.21
N PRO A 4 -6.81 -4.14 3.42
CA PRO A 4 -5.60 -3.59 2.83
C PRO A 4 -5.60 -3.80 1.31
N VAL A 5 -5.14 -2.79 0.58
CA VAL A 5 -4.97 -2.81 -0.86
C VAL A 5 -3.48 -2.82 -1.17
N ILE A 6 -3.06 -3.83 -1.93
CA ILE A 6 -1.71 -4.02 -2.42
C ILE A 6 -1.71 -3.65 -3.91
N SER A 7 -0.84 -2.72 -4.30
CA SER A 7 -0.70 -2.31 -5.70
C SER A 7 0.71 -2.63 -6.20
N LEU A 8 0.80 -3.35 -7.31
CA LEU A 8 2.06 -3.61 -8.00
C LEU A 8 2.18 -2.70 -9.23
N CYS A 9 3.34 -2.06 -9.42
CA CYS A 9 3.61 -1.28 -10.63
C CYS A 9 3.83 -2.22 -11.81
N ARG A 10 3.14 -1.97 -12.93
CA ARG A 10 3.22 -2.81 -14.14
C ARG A 10 4.14 -2.28 -15.23
N THR A 11 4.62 -1.04 -15.12
CA THR A 11 5.45 -0.38 -16.17
C THR A 11 6.90 -0.16 -15.76
N CYS A 12 7.37 -0.78 -14.67
CA CYS A 12 8.79 -0.77 -14.35
C CYS A 12 9.61 -1.44 -15.48
N GLN A 13 10.77 -0.87 -15.81
CA GLN A 13 11.64 -1.31 -16.93
C GLN A 13 11.97 -2.82 -16.89
N ASP A 14 12.17 -3.37 -15.70
CA ASP A 14 12.52 -4.78 -15.46
C ASP A 14 11.45 -5.50 -14.63
N ALA A 15 10.17 -5.18 -14.85
CA ALA A 15 9.08 -5.84 -14.13
C ALA A 15 9.04 -7.34 -14.45
N ASP A 16 9.05 -8.17 -13.41
CA ASP A 16 8.87 -9.62 -13.57
C ASP A 16 7.37 -9.91 -13.82
N PRO A 17 6.99 -10.43 -15.01
CA PRO A 17 5.60 -10.75 -15.31
C PRO A 17 5.05 -11.90 -14.43
N ALA A 18 5.91 -12.74 -13.86
CA ALA A 18 5.51 -13.83 -12.98
C ALA A 18 5.20 -13.36 -11.55
N LEU A 19 5.68 -12.17 -11.14
CA LEU A 19 5.50 -11.70 -9.77
C LEU A 19 4.03 -11.44 -9.43
N LEU A 20 3.26 -10.82 -10.32
CA LEU A 20 1.84 -10.53 -10.08
C LEU A 20 1.02 -11.80 -9.81
N PRO A 21 1.03 -12.85 -10.67
CA PRO A 21 0.28 -14.07 -10.39
C PRO A 21 0.80 -14.83 -9.16
N GLN A 22 2.11 -14.83 -8.88
CA GLN A 22 2.66 -15.44 -7.67
C GLN A 22 2.18 -14.72 -6.40
N LEU A 23 2.21 -13.38 -6.40
CA LEU A 23 1.70 -12.57 -5.30
C LEU A 23 0.19 -12.79 -5.12
N ALA A 24 -0.58 -12.87 -6.21
CA ALA A 24 -2.02 -13.18 -6.14
C ALA A 24 -2.29 -14.53 -5.48
N ALA A 25 -1.55 -15.58 -5.86
CA ALA A 25 -1.68 -16.90 -5.27
C ALA A 25 -1.32 -16.91 -3.78
N ALA A 26 -0.22 -16.24 -3.40
CA ALA A 26 0.21 -16.12 -2.01
C ALA A 26 -0.81 -15.36 -1.14
N LEU A 27 -1.37 -14.27 -1.64
CA LEU A 27 -2.38 -13.47 -0.93
C LEU A 27 -3.69 -14.23 -0.74
N ARG A 28 -4.14 -14.97 -1.76
CA ARG A 28 -5.40 -15.74 -1.67
C ARG A 28 -5.35 -16.77 -0.53
N GLU A 29 -4.19 -17.36 -0.29
CA GLU A 29 -3.99 -18.35 0.77
C GLU A 29 -3.86 -17.69 2.16
N ALA A 30 -2.97 -16.70 2.28
CA ALA A 30 -2.59 -16.15 3.58
C ALA A 30 -3.43 -14.94 4.05
N HIS A 31 -3.94 -14.13 3.12
CA HIS A 31 -4.66 -12.88 3.39
C HIS A 31 -5.89 -12.75 2.48
N PRO A 32 -6.92 -13.60 2.62
CA PRO A 32 -8.05 -13.67 1.69
C PRO A 32 -8.91 -12.39 1.62
N ARG A 33 -8.75 -11.47 2.58
CA ARG A 33 -9.42 -10.16 2.57
C ARG A 33 -8.61 -9.07 1.86
N ALA A 34 -7.31 -9.29 1.65
CA ALA A 34 -6.45 -8.33 1.00
C ALA A 34 -6.79 -8.22 -0.49
N LEU A 35 -6.80 -7.00 -1.01
CA LEU A 35 -7.08 -6.73 -2.41
C LEU A 35 -5.77 -6.50 -3.15
N LEU A 36 -5.55 -7.22 -4.25
CA LEU A 36 -4.41 -7.01 -5.13
C LEU A 36 -4.85 -6.30 -6.41
N GLN A 37 -4.10 -5.28 -6.81
CA GLN A 37 -4.27 -4.60 -8.09
C GLN A 37 -2.93 -4.34 -8.76
N SER A 38 -2.97 -4.14 -10.08
CA SER A 38 -1.86 -3.57 -10.84
C SER A 38 -2.16 -2.11 -11.16
N VAL A 39 -1.16 -1.24 -11.05
CA VAL A 39 -1.26 0.18 -11.43
C VAL A 39 -0.20 0.52 -12.47
N ASP A 40 -0.44 1.55 -13.26
CA ASP A 40 0.47 1.94 -14.34
C ASP A 40 1.84 2.34 -13.79
N CYS A 41 1.93 3.38 -12.96
CA CYS A 41 3.20 3.90 -12.46
C CYS A 41 3.08 4.39 -11.00
N MET A 42 4.15 4.20 -10.22
CA MET A 42 4.31 4.73 -8.86
C MET A 42 5.57 5.60 -8.71
N SER A 43 6.19 5.99 -9.83
CA SER A 43 7.40 6.83 -9.91
C SER A 43 8.62 6.31 -9.15
N GLY A 44 8.63 5.03 -8.76
CA GLY A 44 9.76 4.40 -8.06
C GLY A 44 10.75 3.69 -8.99
N CYS A 45 10.91 4.15 -10.23
CA CYS A 45 11.77 3.52 -11.23
C CYS A 45 13.26 3.52 -10.89
N ALA A 46 13.70 4.29 -9.88
CA ALA A 46 15.05 4.18 -9.33
C ALA A 46 15.28 2.86 -8.55
N ARG A 47 14.19 2.20 -8.12
CA ARG A 47 14.18 0.96 -7.34
C ARG A 47 13.06 0.01 -7.86
N PRO A 48 13.08 -0.41 -9.14
CA PRO A 48 12.07 -1.31 -9.71
C PRO A 48 12.26 -2.74 -9.15
N GLN A 49 11.27 -3.60 -9.00
CA GLN A 49 9.82 -3.44 -9.18
C GLN A 49 9.16 -2.93 -7.89
N THR A 50 8.17 -2.04 -8.01
CA THR A 50 7.56 -1.38 -6.85
C THR A 50 6.23 -1.97 -6.43
N LEU A 51 6.03 -2.03 -5.11
CA LEU A 51 4.81 -2.52 -4.46
C LEU A 51 4.39 -1.53 -3.37
N SER A 52 3.12 -1.12 -3.37
CA SER A 52 2.57 -0.31 -2.28
C SER A 52 1.51 -1.07 -1.50
N VAL A 53 1.38 -0.73 -0.22
CA VAL A 53 0.30 -1.21 0.64
C VAL A 53 -0.39 -0.03 1.30
N ARG A 54 -1.72 0.01 1.21
CA ARG A 54 -2.57 1.06 1.78
C ARG A 54 -3.78 0.46 2.48
N GLN A 55 -4.19 1.08 3.58
CA GLN A 55 -5.46 0.82 4.24
C GLN A 55 -5.94 2.15 4.85
N SER A 56 -7.26 2.39 4.82
CA SER A 56 -7.81 3.64 5.37
C SER A 56 -7.41 3.80 6.85
N GLY A 57 -6.99 5.01 7.22
CA GLY A 57 -6.55 5.35 8.58
C GLY A 57 -5.16 4.84 8.96
N LYS A 58 -4.43 4.18 8.04
CA LYS A 58 -3.09 3.64 8.31
C LYS A 58 -2.02 4.30 7.46
N THR A 59 -0.79 4.26 7.96
CA THR A 59 0.42 4.61 7.21
C THR A 59 0.48 3.78 5.92
N ALA A 60 0.69 4.43 4.78
CA ALA A 60 0.93 3.76 3.51
C ALA A 60 2.43 3.48 3.33
N TYR A 61 2.74 2.35 2.73
CA TYR A 61 4.11 1.93 2.44
C TYR A 61 4.32 1.82 0.94
N LEU A 62 5.50 2.24 0.49
CA LEU A 62 6.02 1.96 -0.84
C LEU A 62 7.34 1.21 -0.68
N PHE A 63 7.44 0.04 -1.30
CA PHE A 63 8.64 -0.76 -1.39
C PHE A 63 9.14 -0.81 -2.83
N GLY A 64 10.45 -0.97 -3.00
CA GLY A 64 11.11 -1.18 -4.29
C GLY A 64 11.91 -2.47 -4.33
N GLU A 65 12.43 -2.81 -5.51
CA GLU A 65 13.27 -4.00 -5.72
C GLU A 65 12.59 -5.29 -5.24
N ILE A 66 11.26 -5.36 -5.39
CA ILE A 66 10.47 -6.52 -5.01
C ILE A 66 10.65 -7.63 -6.03
N THR A 67 10.88 -8.83 -5.51
CA THR A 67 11.05 -10.07 -6.25
C THR A 67 10.20 -11.18 -5.62
N ALA A 68 10.11 -12.33 -6.28
CA ALA A 68 9.44 -13.51 -5.75
C ALA A 68 10.00 -13.98 -4.39
N ALA A 69 11.30 -13.75 -4.13
CA ALA A 69 11.96 -14.12 -2.88
C ALA A 69 11.44 -13.31 -1.68
N ASP A 70 10.86 -12.13 -1.91
CA ASP A 70 10.33 -11.25 -0.87
C ASP A 70 8.90 -11.62 -0.44
N LEU A 71 8.24 -12.56 -1.13
CA LEU A 71 6.85 -12.93 -0.83
C LEU A 71 6.65 -13.33 0.65
N PRO A 72 7.48 -14.17 1.28
CA PRO A 72 7.32 -14.50 2.70
C PRO A 72 7.37 -13.26 3.61
N ASP A 73 8.26 -12.31 3.32
CA ASP A 73 8.39 -11.07 4.09
C ASP A 73 7.22 -10.11 3.84
N ILE A 74 6.66 -10.07 2.62
CA ILE A 74 5.45 -9.31 2.28
C ILE A 74 4.24 -9.85 3.05
N LEU A 75 4.04 -11.17 3.08
CA LEU A 75 2.96 -11.78 3.87
C LEU A 75 3.15 -11.49 5.36
N ARG A 76 4.39 -11.54 5.84
CA ARG A 76 4.71 -11.21 7.23
C ARG A 76 4.44 -9.74 7.56
N PHE A 77 4.76 -8.83 6.64
CA PHE A 77 4.42 -7.42 6.72
C PHE A 77 2.90 -7.24 6.81
N LEU A 78 2.13 -7.88 5.94
CA LEU A 78 0.66 -7.75 5.93
C LEU A 78 0.04 -8.21 7.25
N ARG A 79 0.53 -9.32 7.82
CA ARG A 79 0.08 -9.80 9.13
C ARG A 79 0.32 -8.77 10.24
N LEU A 80 1.49 -8.14 10.26
CA LEU A 80 1.80 -7.07 11.23
C LEU A 80 0.96 -5.83 10.96
N TYR A 81 0.82 -5.46 9.69
CA TYR A 81 0.07 -4.29 9.24
C TYR A 81 -1.40 -4.39 9.62
N GLU A 82 -2.00 -5.56 9.46
CA GLU A 82 -3.38 -5.85 9.88
C GLU A 82 -3.55 -5.76 11.39
N ALA A 83 -2.58 -6.26 12.16
CA ALA A 83 -2.60 -6.20 13.63
C ALA A 83 -2.33 -4.81 14.21
N SER A 84 -1.70 -3.92 13.45
CA SER A 84 -1.45 -2.53 13.84
C SER A 84 -2.69 -1.66 13.63
N ALA A 85 -2.99 -0.77 14.57
CA ALA A 85 -4.11 0.16 14.48
C ALA A 85 -3.86 1.27 13.45
N ASP A 86 -2.64 1.80 13.39
CA ASP A 86 -2.22 2.94 12.55
C ASP A 86 -1.28 2.53 11.40
N GLY A 87 -0.99 1.24 11.28
CA GLY A 87 -0.08 0.69 10.28
C GLY A 87 1.39 0.96 10.54
N THR A 88 1.78 1.46 11.72
CA THR A 88 3.18 1.62 12.11
C THR A 88 3.67 0.42 12.91
N PHE A 89 5.00 0.24 12.94
CA PHE A 89 5.67 -0.81 13.72
C PHE A 89 6.85 -0.22 14.47
N THR A 90 6.99 -0.57 15.75
CA THR A 90 8.17 -0.24 16.55
C THR A 90 9.40 -1.03 16.11
N ASP A 91 9.21 -2.26 15.63
CA ASP A 91 10.28 -3.15 15.17
C ASP A 91 9.96 -3.74 13.79
N ALA A 92 10.81 -3.43 12.82
CA ALA A 92 10.71 -3.94 11.45
C ALA A 92 11.62 -5.16 11.18
N ARG A 93 12.43 -5.63 12.14
CA ARG A 93 13.22 -6.86 11.97
C ARG A 93 12.38 -8.09 11.59
N PRO A 94 11.12 -8.25 12.06
CA PRO A 94 10.32 -9.40 11.68
C PRO A 94 9.98 -9.49 10.20
N ILE A 95 10.11 -8.43 9.39
CA ILE A 95 9.88 -8.46 7.94
C ILE A 95 11.18 -8.65 7.14
N GLY A 96 12.22 -9.20 7.76
CA GLY A 96 13.42 -9.63 7.07
C GLY A 96 14.11 -8.52 6.26
N GLU A 97 14.40 -8.82 5.01
CA GLU A 97 15.10 -7.90 4.09
C GLU A 97 14.17 -6.80 3.57
N LEU A 98 12.86 -7.04 3.55
CA LEU A 98 11.86 -6.08 3.08
C LEU A 98 11.94 -4.74 3.83
N ARG A 99 12.39 -4.73 5.09
CA ARG A 99 12.56 -3.48 5.87
C ARG A 99 13.53 -2.49 5.24
N PHE A 100 14.53 -2.97 4.50
CA PHE A 100 15.51 -2.15 3.79
C PHE A 100 15.01 -1.71 2.41
N LYS A 101 14.00 -2.41 1.89
CA LYS A 101 13.37 -2.14 0.60
C LYS A 101 12.30 -1.04 0.66
N ALA A 102 12.01 -0.49 1.83
CA ALA A 102 11.10 0.64 1.98
C ALA A 102 11.66 1.90 1.29
N ILE A 103 10.90 2.45 0.35
CA ILE A 103 11.17 3.73 -0.33
C ILE A 103 10.50 4.87 0.45
N ALA A 104 9.25 4.68 0.85
CA ALA A 104 8.48 5.70 1.54
C ALA A 104 7.53 5.11 2.58
N ARG A 105 7.31 5.90 3.64
CA ARG A 105 6.24 5.73 4.63
C ARG A 105 5.44 7.03 4.61
N ILE A 106 4.21 6.95 4.15
CA ILE A 106 3.33 8.10 4.01
C ILE A 106 2.35 8.03 5.18
N PRO A 107 2.35 9.01 6.11
CA PRO A 107 1.43 9.02 7.24
C PRO A 107 -0.02 8.87 6.79
N ALA A 108 -0.86 8.33 7.67
CA ALA A 108 -2.30 8.38 7.47
C ALA A 108 -2.74 9.83 7.22
N PRO A 109 -3.86 10.06 6.51
CA PRO A 109 -4.42 11.40 6.35
C PRO A 109 -4.47 12.10 7.69
N LEU A 110 -4.17 13.40 7.70
CA LEU A 110 -4.36 14.23 8.89
C LEU A 110 -5.79 13.99 9.40
N PRO A 111 -6.00 13.93 10.73
CA PRO A 111 -7.35 13.90 11.25
C PRO A 111 -8.12 15.05 10.61
N GLU A 112 -9.33 14.79 10.11
CA GLU A 112 -10.17 15.84 9.57
C GLU A 112 -10.33 16.88 10.69
N THR A 113 -9.60 17.99 10.59
CA THR A 113 -10.01 19.22 11.25
C THR A 113 -11.41 19.43 10.72
N THR A 114 -12.42 19.20 11.55
CA THR A 114 -13.81 19.48 11.21
C THR A 114 -13.86 20.94 10.78
N ALA A 115 -13.80 21.17 9.47
CA ALA A 115 -14.04 22.48 8.91
C ALA A 115 -15.50 22.75 9.23
N ALA A 116 -15.73 23.62 10.20
CA ALA A 116 -17.04 24.13 10.52
C ALA A 116 -17.72 24.55 9.21
N SER A 117 -18.84 23.91 8.92
CA SER A 117 -19.96 24.41 8.14
C SER A 117 -19.63 25.46 7.08
N GLN A 118 -19.34 25.02 5.85
CA GLN A 118 -19.69 25.85 4.70
C GLN A 118 -21.13 25.51 4.29
N THR A 119 -22.08 26.03 5.07
CA THR A 119 -23.45 26.25 4.61
C THR A 119 -23.43 27.48 3.73
N GLY A 120 -22.90 27.33 2.50
CA GLY A 120 -23.00 28.34 1.45
C GLY A 120 -24.35 28.25 0.78
N SER A 121 -25.37 28.79 1.45
CA SER A 121 -26.64 29.15 0.83
C SER A 121 -26.41 30.28 -0.17
N ALA A 122 -26.63 30.01 -1.46
CA ALA A 122 -27.03 31.05 -2.41
C ALA A 122 -28.03 30.43 -3.39
N ALA A 123 -29.30 30.77 -3.16
CA ALA A 123 -30.40 30.54 -4.06
C ALA A 123 -30.32 31.52 -5.24
N SER A 124 -30.43 30.98 -6.46
CA SER A 124 -31.14 31.47 -7.67
C SER A 124 -30.79 32.87 -8.27
N PRO A 125 -31.34 33.23 -9.45
CA PRO A 125 -31.22 32.60 -10.78
C PRO A 125 -30.84 33.66 -11.88
N GLU A 126 -30.86 33.24 -13.15
CA GLU A 126 -31.05 34.05 -14.40
C GLU A 126 -30.01 35.11 -14.82
N GLU A 127 -29.36 34.88 -15.98
CA GLU A 127 -29.56 35.67 -17.23
C GLU A 127 -29.07 34.87 -18.46
#